data_AF-A0A1J5NF53-F1
#
_entry.id   AF-A0A1J5NF53-F1
#
_cell.length_a   1.000
_cell.length_b   1.000
_cell.length_c   1.000
_cell.angle_alpha   90.00
_cell.angle_beta   90.00
_cell.angle_gamma   90.00
#
_symmetry.space_group_name_H-M   'P 1'
#
loop_
_entity.id
_entity.type
_entity.pdbx_description
1 polymer ?
#
loop_
_entity_poly.entity_id
_entity_poly.type
_entity_poly.pdbx_seq_one_letter_code
_entity_poly.pdbx_strand_id
1 'polypeptide(L)'
;MSTMSEPNTLGALLDLVARLEDAALGFYAELRERCPDSPEAAELLSAIMDDERLHARTVRDISASLPEFSRQTAVPSDIIERMEQTLEFVQSRDEELFASPDATCAAIERIESMEFDVVLSLVNVPEVEFDFTGQYVRNQAVDHTNKVYRLLRSLG
;
A
#
# COMPACT_ATOMS: atom_id res chain seq x y z
N MET A 1 0.47 -3.48 31.67
CA MET A 1 1.68 -3.86 30.93
C MET A 1 1.86 -2.78 29.88
N SER A 2 2.87 -1.93 30.01
CA SER A 2 3.15 -0.90 29.00
C SER A 2 3.76 -1.59 27.80
N THR A 3 3.03 -1.64 26.69
CA THR A 3 3.64 -1.86 25.37
C THR A 3 4.60 -0.71 25.15
N MET A 4 5.90 -0.98 25.11
CA MET A 4 6.84 0.00 24.58
C MET A 4 6.46 0.14 23.11
N SER A 5 5.77 1.24 22.76
CA SER A 5 5.54 1.60 21.37
C SER A 5 6.89 1.58 20.68
N GLU A 6 7.00 0.81 19.59
CA GLU A 6 8.19 0.84 18.76
C GLU A 6 8.49 2.30 18.39
N PRO A 7 9.76 2.71 18.35
CA PRO A 7 10.07 4.10 18.07
C PRO A 7 9.53 4.48 16.69
N ASN A 8 8.79 5.60 16.61
CA ASN A 8 8.23 6.16 15.37
C ASN A 8 9.37 6.57 14.44
N THR A 9 9.81 5.63 13.64
CA THR A 9 11.03 5.71 12.84
C THR A 9 10.75 5.38 11.38
N LEU A 10 11.66 5.81 10.50
CA LEU A 10 11.58 5.48 9.08
C LEU A 10 11.58 3.96 8.85
N GLY A 11 12.37 3.21 9.63
CA GLY A 11 12.36 1.75 9.59
C GLY A 11 10.99 1.16 9.92
N ALA A 12 10.37 1.61 11.02
CA ALA A 12 9.03 1.17 11.41
C ALA A 12 7.97 1.54 10.35
N LEU A 13 8.07 2.73 9.75
CA LEU A 13 7.19 3.14 8.66
C LEU A 13 7.33 2.22 7.43
N LEU A 14 8.56 1.95 6.99
CA LEU A 14 8.80 1.07 5.82
C LEU A 14 8.30 -0.36 6.08
N ASP A 15 8.46 -0.86 7.30
CA ASP A 15 7.94 -2.17 7.69
C ASP A 15 6.40 -2.19 7.69
N LEU A 16 5.75 -1.10 8.13
CA LEU A 16 4.30 -0.94 8.05
C LEU A 16 3.81 -0.87 6.61
N VAL A 17 4.47 -0.11 5.74
CA VAL A 17 4.14 -0.04 4.30
C VAL A 17 4.24 -1.43 3.69
N ALA A 18 5.36 -2.15 3.87
CA ALA A 18 5.52 -3.49 3.30
C ALA A 18 4.43 -4.48 3.78
N ARG A 19 3.94 -4.32 5.02
CA ARG A 19 2.81 -5.11 5.55
C ARG A 19 1.47 -4.69 4.95
N LEU A 20 1.27 -3.41 4.66
CA LEU A 20 0.07 -2.91 3.98
C LEU A 20 0.00 -3.47 2.56
N GLU A 21 1.10 -3.42 1.81
CA GLU A 21 1.19 -3.98 0.45
C GLU A 21 0.85 -5.48 0.43
N ASP A 22 1.37 -6.26 1.39
CA ASP A 22 1.01 -7.68 1.53
C ASP A 22 -0.47 -7.87 1.89
N ALA A 23 -1.05 -6.97 2.69
CA ALA A 23 -2.45 -7.02 3.08
C ALA A 23 -3.37 -6.64 1.90
N ALA A 24 -3.00 -5.63 1.12
CA ALA A 24 -3.66 -5.21 -0.11
C ALA A 24 -3.65 -6.35 -1.14
N LEU A 25 -2.52 -7.03 -1.33
CA LEU A 25 -2.44 -8.25 -2.13
C LEU A 25 -3.47 -9.30 -1.69
N GLY A 26 -3.61 -9.51 -0.38
CA GLY A 26 -4.60 -10.42 0.19
C GLY A 26 -6.04 -9.98 -0.07
N PHE A 27 -6.31 -8.68 0.04
CA PHE A 27 -7.61 -8.07 -0.26
C PHE A 27 -7.99 -8.23 -1.74
N TYR A 28 -7.08 -7.91 -2.67
CA TYR A 28 -7.33 -8.04 -4.10
C TYR A 28 -7.48 -9.49 -4.56
N ALA A 29 -6.77 -10.43 -3.93
CA ALA A 29 -6.97 -11.86 -4.16
C ALA A 29 -8.39 -12.30 -3.78
N GLU A 30 -8.88 -11.87 -2.61
CA GLU A 30 -10.23 -12.18 -2.15
C GLU A 30 -11.31 -11.52 -3.02
N LEU A 31 -11.10 -10.26 -3.43
CA LEU A 31 -11.99 -9.57 -4.36
C LEU A 31 -12.09 -10.33 -5.69
N ARG A 32 -10.98 -10.85 -6.21
CA ARG A 32 -10.96 -11.65 -7.44
C ARG A 32 -11.80 -12.92 -7.31
N GLU A 33 -11.72 -13.61 -6.17
CA GLU A 33 -12.55 -14.80 -5.91
C GLU A 33 -14.04 -14.46 -5.86
N ARG A 34 -14.39 -13.25 -5.42
CA ARG A 34 -15.77 -12.75 -5.32
C ARG A 34 -16.32 -12.17 -6.62
N CYS A 35 -15.48 -11.91 -7.63
CA CYS A 35 -15.87 -11.37 -8.94
C CYS A 35 -15.59 -12.35 -10.11
N PRO A 36 -16.11 -13.60 -10.10
CA PRO A 36 -15.73 -14.62 -11.08
C PRO A 36 -16.20 -14.34 -12.52
N ASP A 37 -17.24 -13.52 -12.69
CA ASP A 37 -17.95 -13.36 -13.97
C ASP A 37 -17.45 -12.19 -14.82
N SER A 38 -16.45 -11.42 -14.36
CA SER A 38 -15.88 -10.30 -15.11
C SER A 38 -14.44 -10.58 -15.52
N PRO A 39 -14.19 -11.01 -16.78
CA PRO A 39 -12.84 -11.24 -17.29
C PRO A 39 -11.96 -9.99 -17.22
N GLU A 40 -12.53 -8.80 -17.46
CA GLU A 40 -11.81 -7.53 -17.36
C GLU A 40 -11.40 -7.25 -15.91
N ALA A 41 -12.31 -7.40 -14.94
CA ALA A 41 -11.96 -7.22 -13.53
C ALA A 41 -10.92 -8.25 -13.07
N ALA A 42 -11.02 -9.50 -13.53
CA ALA A 42 -10.06 -10.55 -13.21
C ALA A 42 -8.65 -10.24 -13.76
N GLU A 43 -8.55 -9.68 -14.97
CA GLU A 43 -7.28 -9.23 -15.57
C GLU A 43 -6.71 -8.04 -14.79
N LEU A 44 -7.53 -7.03 -14.49
CA LEU A 44 -7.13 -5.85 -13.71
C LEU A 44 -6.66 -6.23 -12.32
N LEU A 45 -7.41 -7.07 -11.61
CA LEU A 45 -7.04 -7.58 -10.28
C LEU A 45 -5.75 -8.38 -10.33
N SER A 46 -5.52 -9.18 -11.37
CA SER A 46 -4.24 -9.90 -11.52
C SER A 46 -3.06 -8.94 -11.69
N ALA A 47 -3.23 -7.88 -12.49
CA ALA A 47 -2.19 -6.87 -12.69
C ALA A 47 -1.93 -6.05 -11.42
N ILE A 48 -2.96 -5.64 -10.70
CA ILE A 48 -2.84 -4.93 -9.41
C ILE A 48 -2.12 -5.82 -8.39
N MET A 49 -2.49 -7.09 -8.28
CA MET A 49 -1.80 -8.05 -7.39
C MET A 49 -0.31 -8.23 -7.74
N ASP A 50 0.06 -8.12 -9.02
CA ASP A 50 1.47 -8.15 -9.42
C ASP A 50 2.22 -6.87 -9.01
N ASP A 51 1.54 -5.72 -9.07
CA ASP A 51 2.07 -4.45 -8.57
C ASP A 51 2.31 -4.53 -7.05
N GLU A 52 1.35 -5.00 -6.24
CA GLU A 52 1.55 -5.06 -4.77
C GLU A 52 2.72 -5.96 -4.36
N ARG A 53 2.91 -7.08 -5.07
CA ARG A 53 4.08 -7.93 -4.85
C ARG A 53 5.38 -7.18 -5.13
N LEU A 54 5.39 -6.40 -6.21
CA LEU A 54 6.54 -5.60 -6.61
C LEU A 54 6.78 -4.46 -5.61
N HIS A 55 5.73 -3.78 -5.15
CA HIS A 55 5.80 -2.71 -4.16
C HIS A 55 6.32 -3.23 -2.82
N ALA A 56 5.71 -4.28 -2.26
CA ALA A 56 6.13 -4.89 -1.01
C ALA A 56 7.59 -5.34 -1.06
N ARG A 57 8.05 -5.89 -2.20
CA ARG A 57 9.46 -6.23 -2.40
C ARG A 57 10.34 -4.98 -2.47
N THR A 58 9.94 -3.97 -3.24
CA THR A 58 10.71 -2.74 -3.44
C THR A 58 10.91 -2.00 -2.11
N VAL A 59 9.87 -1.90 -1.27
CA VAL A 59 9.95 -1.26 0.05
C VAL A 59 10.92 -2.01 0.96
N ARG A 60 10.91 -3.35 0.94
CA ARG A 60 11.88 -4.17 1.69
C ARG A 60 13.31 -3.98 1.20
N ASP A 61 13.51 -3.97 -0.12
CA ASP A 61 14.82 -3.74 -0.73
C ASP A 61 15.35 -2.34 -0.37
N ILE A 62 14.48 -1.31 -0.37
CA ILE A 62 14.81 0.04 0.12
C ILE A 62 15.21 -0.02 1.59
N SER A 63 14.37 -0.58 2.47
CA SER A 63 14.62 -0.67 3.92
C SER A 63 15.95 -1.37 4.22
N ALA A 64 16.27 -2.46 3.50
CA ALA A 64 17.52 -3.20 3.64
C ALA A 64 18.76 -2.45 3.10
N SER A 65 18.57 -1.55 2.13
CA SER A 65 19.66 -0.74 1.56
C SER A 65 20.00 0.50 2.38
N LEU A 66 19.08 0.93 3.26
CA LEU A 66 19.27 2.14 4.06
C LEU A 66 20.30 1.91 5.18
N PRO A 67 21.20 2.88 5.42
CA PRO A 67 22.04 2.88 6.61
C PRO A 67 21.20 2.87 7.89
N GLU A 68 21.72 2.24 8.95
CA GLU A 68 20.99 2.14 10.23
C GLU A 68 20.59 3.51 10.79
N PHE A 69 21.45 4.54 10.67
CA PHE A 69 21.10 5.88 11.15
C PHE A 69 19.90 6.48 10.42
N SER A 70 19.74 6.19 9.12
CA SER A 70 18.57 6.63 8.33
C SER A 70 17.32 5.88 8.76
N ARG A 71 17.43 4.59 9.06
CA ARG A 71 16.30 3.78 9.56
C ARG A 71 15.78 4.28 10.91
N GLN A 72 16.66 4.88 11.73
CA GLN A 72 16.30 5.46 13.03
C GLN A 72 15.78 6.91 12.95
N THR A 73 15.71 7.51 11.75
CA THR A 73 15.15 8.86 11.56
C THR A 73 13.71 8.92 12.05
N ALA A 74 13.39 9.92 12.87
CA ALA A 74 12.05 10.08 13.42
C ALA A 74 11.03 10.43 12.33
N VAL A 75 9.86 9.81 12.42
CA VAL A 75 8.70 10.06 11.55
C VAL A 75 7.57 10.66 12.40
N PRO A 76 6.77 11.60 11.86
CA PRO A 76 5.57 12.09 12.55
C PRO A 76 4.64 10.95 12.99
N SER A 77 4.25 10.95 14.26
CA SER A 77 3.43 9.89 14.86
C SER A 77 2.09 9.68 14.18
N ASP A 78 1.50 10.77 13.67
CA ASP A 78 0.21 10.75 12.97
C ASP A 78 0.27 9.93 11.67
N ILE A 79 1.42 9.88 11.00
CA ILE A 79 1.61 9.04 9.80
C ILE A 79 1.63 7.56 10.19
N ILE A 80 2.36 7.21 11.24
CA ILE A 80 2.42 5.84 11.77
C ILE A 80 1.02 5.37 12.20
N GLU A 81 0.31 6.19 12.98
CA GLU A 81 -1.04 5.87 13.46
C GLU A 81 -2.03 5.67 12.31
N ARG A 82 -2.00 6.55 11.30
CA ARG A 82 -2.85 6.43 10.10
C ARG A 82 -2.54 5.15 9.31
N MET A 83 -1.27 4.78 9.20
CA MET A 83 -0.84 3.56 8.53
C MET A 83 -1.28 2.31 9.29
N GLU A 84 -1.11 2.29 10.62
CA GLU A 84 -1.58 1.19 11.48
C GLU A 84 -3.11 1.01 11.38
N GLN A 85 -3.87 2.10 11.42
CA GLN A 85 -5.33 2.09 11.26
C GLN A 85 -5.78 1.57 9.89
N THR A 86 -5.02 1.88 8.83
CA THR A 86 -5.32 1.39 7.48
C THR A 86 -4.98 -0.08 7.37
N LEU A 87 -3.83 -0.50 7.90
CA LEU A 87 -3.43 -1.89 7.95
C LEU A 87 -4.45 -2.74 8.73
N GLU A 88 -4.87 -2.29 9.92
CA GLU A 88 -5.90 -2.97 10.71
C GLU A 88 -7.22 -3.08 9.94
N PHE A 89 -7.63 -2.00 9.28
CA PHE A 89 -8.83 -1.99 8.43
C PHE A 89 -8.76 -3.05 7.32
N VAL A 90 -7.67 -3.11 6.56
CA VAL A 90 -7.51 -4.10 5.47
C VAL A 90 -7.40 -5.53 6.02
N GLN A 91 -6.65 -5.71 7.11
CA GLN A 91 -6.43 -7.01 7.73
C GLN A 91 -7.67 -7.57 8.42
N SER A 92 -8.62 -6.71 8.81
CA SER A 92 -9.89 -7.15 9.39
C SER A 92 -10.64 -8.09 8.45
N ARG A 93 -10.44 -7.94 7.12
CA ARG A 93 -11.15 -8.68 6.07
C ARG A 93 -12.65 -8.78 6.36
N ASP A 94 -13.21 -7.69 6.89
CA ASP A 94 -14.61 -7.65 7.26
C ASP A 94 -15.47 -7.94 6.02
N GLU A 95 -16.48 -8.79 6.16
CA GLU A 95 -17.42 -9.07 5.07
C GLU A 95 -18.09 -7.78 4.59
N GLU A 96 -18.20 -6.77 5.44
CA GLU A 96 -18.70 -5.43 5.10
C GLU A 96 -17.89 -4.76 3.98
N LEU A 97 -16.59 -5.06 3.83
CA LEU A 97 -15.74 -4.51 2.75
C LEU A 97 -16.17 -4.98 1.35
N PHE A 98 -16.85 -6.12 1.30
CA PHE A 98 -17.32 -6.76 0.06
C PHE A 98 -18.84 -6.79 -0.04
N ALA A 99 -19.55 -6.09 0.86
CA ALA A 99 -21.01 -6.14 0.94
C ALA A 99 -21.70 -5.51 -0.29
N SER A 100 -21.02 -4.56 -0.96
CA SER A 100 -21.51 -3.92 -2.18
C SER A 100 -20.33 -3.40 -3.02
N PRO A 101 -20.56 -3.13 -4.33
CA PRO A 101 -19.57 -2.45 -5.15
C PRO A 101 -19.08 -1.13 -4.54
N ASP A 102 -19.98 -0.31 -3.99
CA ASP A 102 -19.62 0.95 -3.34
C ASP A 102 -18.72 0.74 -2.12
N ALA A 103 -19.00 -0.28 -1.30
CA ALA A 103 -18.17 -0.61 -0.14
C ALA A 103 -16.78 -1.08 -0.57
N THR A 104 -16.70 -1.89 -1.62
CA THR A 104 -15.43 -2.32 -2.20
C THR A 104 -14.65 -1.16 -2.80
N CYS A 105 -15.30 -0.26 -3.53
CA CYS A 105 -14.68 0.94 -4.07
C CYS A 105 -14.14 1.83 -2.94
N ALA A 106 -14.92 2.06 -1.88
CA ALA A 106 -14.48 2.84 -0.72
C ALA A 106 -13.31 2.19 0.03
N ALA A 107 -13.28 0.86 0.11
CA ALA A 107 -12.17 0.11 0.69
C ALA A 107 -10.90 0.30 -0.14
N ILE A 108 -10.98 0.13 -1.47
CA ILE A 108 -9.86 0.35 -2.40
C ILE A 108 -9.34 1.79 -2.25
N GLU A 109 -10.20 2.80 -2.35
CA GLU A 109 -9.80 4.21 -2.25
C GLU A 109 -9.07 4.52 -0.93
N ARG A 110 -9.47 3.88 0.17
CA ARG A 110 -8.82 4.04 1.47
C ARG A 110 -7.41 3.43 1.52
N ILE A 111 -7.21 2.26 0.93
CA ILE A 111 -5.91 1.58 0.83
C ILE A 111 -4.95 2.47 0.04
N GLU A 112 -5.36 2.79 -1.18
CA GLU A 112 -4.56 3.53 -2.16
C GLU A 112 -4.20 4.93 -1.64
N SER A 113 -5.17 5.67 -1.10
CA SER A 113 -4.92 7.03 -0.58
C SER A 113 -3.82 7.05 0.48
N MET A 114 -3.74 6.03 1.33
CA MET A 114 -2.69 5.92 2.35
C MET A 114 -1.32 5.62 1.73
N GLU A 115 -1.27 4.68 0.79
CA GLU A 115 -0.04 4.29 0.09
C GLU A 115 0.54 5.47 -0.69
N PHE A 116 -0.29 6.21 -1.43
CA PHE A 116 0.12 7.41 -2.15
C PHE A 116 0.67 8.50 -1.22
N ASP A 117 -0.02 8.80 -0.11
CA ASP A 117 0.43 9.79 0.87
C ASP A 117 1.82 9.44 1.43
N VAL A 118 2.05 8.17 1.74
CA VAL A 118 3.31 7.71 2.33
C VAL A 118 4.42 7.60 1.29
N VAL A 119 4.13 7.05 0.10
CA VAL A 119 5.09 6.96 -1.00
C VAL A 119 5.56 8.36 -1.42
N LEU A 120 4.64 9.33 -1.57
CA LEU A 120 4.99 10.71 -1.87
C LEU A 120 5.80 11.37 -0.75
N SER A 121 5.55 11.01 0.50
CA SER A 121 6.35 11.49 1.63
C SER A 121 7.77 10.90 1.62
N LEU A 122 7.93 9.63 1.19
CA LEU A 122 9.22 8.93 1.14
C LEU A 122 10.11 9.36 -0.04
N VAL A 123 9.54 9.57 -1.24
CA VAL A 123 10.32 9.97 -2.43
C VAL A 123 10.83 11.42 -2.38
N ASN A 124 10.36 12.22 -1.41
CA ASN A 124 10.79 13.60 -1.20
C ASN A 124 11.88 13.73 -0.13
N VAL A 125 12.32 12.62 0.47
CA VAL A 125 13.39 12.61 1.47
C VAL A 125 14.75 12.65 0.75
N PRO A 126 15.61 13.67 1.00
CA PRO A 126 16.91 13.82 0.35
C PRO A 126 17.84 12.60 0.46
N GLU A 127 17.67 11.81 1.53
CA GLU A 127 18.46 10.62 1.81
C GLU A 127 18.07 9.42 0.92
N VAL A 128 16.91 9.45 0.27
CA VAL A 128 16.52 8.50 -0.79
C VAL A 128 17.01 9.05 -2.13
N GLU A 129 18.31 9.31 -2.20
CA GLU A 129 18.99 9.87 -3.36
C GLU A 129 19.27 8.77 -4.40
N PHE A 130 18.21 8.26 -5.01
CA PHE A 130 18.29 7.56 -6.29
C PHE A 130 17.32 8.27 -7.23
N ASP A 131 17.81 9.26 -8.00
CA ASP A 131 17.02 9.95 -9.03
C ASP A 131 16.25 8.97 -9.95
N PHE A 132 16.84 7.80 -10.19
CA PHE A 132 16.22 6.69 -10.90
C PHE A 132 15.02 6.08 -10.15
N THR A 133 15.15 5.85 -8.84
CA THR A 133 14.08 5.31 -7.98
C THR A 133 12.93 6.30 -7.82
N GLY A 134 13.21 7.60 -7.70
CA GLY A 134 12.17 8.63 -7.62
C GLY A 134 11.30 8.70 -8.89
N GLN A 135 11.91 8.66 -10.08
CA GLN A 135 11.16 8.61 -11.34
C GLN A 135 10.44 7.28 -11.55
N TYR A 136 11.10 6.17 -11.19
CA TYR A 136 10.51 4.84 -11.26
C TYR A 136 9.26 4.74 -10.37
N VAL A 137 9.35 5.15 -9.10
CA VAL A 137 8.22 5.13 -8.16
C VAL A 137 7.08 6.02 -8.65
N ARG A 138 7.36 7.22 -9.17
CA ARG A 138 6.31 8.07 -9.76
C ARG A 138 5.61 7.40 -10.95
N ASN A 139 6.36 6.75 -11.83
CA ASN A 139 5.78 6.06 -12.99
C ASN A 139 4.96 4.83 -12.56
N GLN A 140 5.44 4.06 -11.59
CA GLN A 140 4.69 2.94 -11.00
C GLN A 140 3.39 3.46 -10.37
N ALA A 141 3.45 4.54 -9.59
CA ALA A 141 2.28 5.12 -8.95
C ALA A 141 1.23 5.57 -9.98
N VAL A 142 1.62 6.19 -11.09
CA VAL A 142 0.69 6.55 -12.19
C VAL A 142 0.08 5.32 -12.86
N ASP A 143 0.89 4.32 -13.19
CA ASP A 143 0.40 3.09 -13.84
C ASP A 143 -0.55 2.31 -12.93
N HIS A 144 -0.20 2.19 -11.66
CA HIS A 144 -1.02 1.56 -10.63
C HIS A 144 -2.36 2.27 -10.45
N THR A 145 -2.34 3.60 -10.27
CA THR A 145 -3.57 4.42 -10.17
C THR A 145 -4.51 4.19 -11.37
N ASN A 146 -3.95 4.07 -12.58
CA ASN A 146 -4.75 3.85 -13.77
C ASN A 146 -5.42 2.47 -13.77
N LYS A 147 -4.75 1.42 -13.28
CA LYS A 147 -5.33 0.08 -13.13
C LYS A 147 -6.45 0.10 -12.09
N VAL A 148 -6.21 0.72 -10.93
CA VAL A 148 -7.22 0.90 -9.88
C VAL A 148 -8.43 1.68 -10.41
N TYR A 149 -8.23 2.80 -11.09
CA TYR A 149 -9.32 3.58 -11.69
C TYR A 149 -10.16 2.76 -12.67
N ARG A 150 -9.51 1.94 -13.51
CA ARG A 150 -10.21 1.03 -14.42
C ARG A 150 -10.98 -0.05 -13.67
N LEU A 151 -10.42 -0.58 -12.58
CA LEU A 151 -11.10 -1.57 -11.73
C LEU A 151 -12.37 -0.95 -11.12
N LEU A 152 -12.27 0.23 -10.50
CA LEU A 152 -13.42 0.92 -9.90
C LEU A 152 -14.55 1.14 -10.92
N ARG A 153 -14.20 1.52 -12.16
CA ARG A 153 -15.17 1.66 -13.26
C ARG A 153 -15.77 0.36 -13.77
N SER A 154 -15.12 -0.78 -13.51
CA SER A 154 -15.64 -2.10 -13.88
C SER A 154 -16.54 -2.70 -12.80
N LEU A 155 -16.43 -2.20 -11.55
CA LEU A 155 -17.20 -2.63 -10.39
C LEU A 155 -18.49 -1.81 -10.21
N GLY A 156 -18.47 -0.52 -10.54
CA GLY A 156 -19.64 0.38 -10.53
C GLY A 156 -20.41 0.40 -11.84
#